data_AF-A0A969R884-F1
#
_entry.id   AF-A0A969R884-F1
#
_cell.length_a   1.000
_cell.length_b   1.000
_cell.length_c   1.000
_cell.angle_alpha   90.00
_cell.angle_beta   90.00
_cell.angle_gamma   90.00
#
_symmetry.space_group_name_H-M   'P 1'
#
loop_
_entity.id
_entity.type
_entity.pdbx_description
1 polymer ?
#
loop_
_entity_poly.entity_id
_entity_poly.type
_entity_poly.pdbx_seq_one_letter_code
_entity_poly.pdbx_strand_id
1 'polypeptide(L)'
;MMSKKIESLLRKALLDDGEMAYSLYEYELEEHIDYWYDGLKADRDDFVFVVTENSGHVAMVLIMPDKTVLVNEAARAKLIEFWQNNYSINLNRLIPTMADELANNSLFVNGVKTVDHKPAKRVWGRARS
;
A
#
# COMPACT_ATOMS: atom_id res chain seq x y z
N MET A 1 -11.53 4.23 20.55
CA MET A 1 -10.43 3.86 21.47
C MET A 1 -9.49 2.85 20.81
N MET A 2 -10.01 1.81 20.14
CA MET A 2 -9.19 0.89 19.33
C MET A 2 -8.44 1.60 18.20
N SER A 3 -9.10 2.43 17.38
CA SER A 3 -8.42 3.13 16.26
C SER A 3 -7.19 3.94 16.72
N LYS A 4 -7.25 4.66 17.85
CA LYS A 4 -6.08 5.38 18.40
C LYS A 4 -4.90 4.45 18.76
N LYS A 5 -5.17 3.23 19.23
CA LYS A 5 -4.11 2.25 19.53
C LYS A 5 -3.49 1.74 18.24
N ILE A 6 -4.31 1.40 17.26
CA ILE A 6 -3.86 0.97 15.93
C ILE A 6 -3.05 2.07 15.26
N GLU A 7 -3.51 3.32 15.31
CA GLU A 7 -2.79 4.48 14.78
C GLU A 7 -1.38 4.57 15.36
N SER A 8 -1.22 4.38 16.68
CA SER A 8 0.09 4.37 17.32
C SER A 8 0.99 3.22 16.87
N LEU A 9 0.42 2.03 16.64
CA LEU A 9 1.16 0.87 16.13
C LEU A 9 1.61 1.09 14.69
N LEU A 10 0.72 1.60 13.84
CA LEU A 10 1.01 1.94 12.45
C LEU A 10 2.07 3.03 12.35
N ARG A 11 2.01 4.07 13.19
CA ARG A 11 3.07 5.09 13.25
C ARG A 11 4.41 4.48 13.59
N LYS A 12 4.45 3.62 14.62
CA LYS A 12 5.69 2.94 15.00
C LYS A 12 6.24 2.08 13.85
N ALA A 13 5.42 1.26 13.23
CA ALA A 13 5.84 0.33 12.18
C ALA A 13 6.23 1.04 10.86
N LEU A 14 5.49 2.07 10.47
CA LEU A 14 5.64 2.71 9.16
C LEU A 14 6.52 3.97 9.20
N LEU A 15 6.47 4.76 10.27
CA LEU A 15 7.24 6.01 10.36
C LEU A 15 8.51 5.90 11.22
N ASP A 16 8.49 5.07 12.26
CA ASP A 16 9.58 4.99 13.24
C ASP A 16 10.43 3.71 13.09
N ASP A 17 10.44 3.13 11.89
CA ASP A 17 11.23 1.94 11.53
C ASP A 17 10.94 0.69 12.40
N GLY A 18 9.74 0.61 12.97
CA GLY A 18 9.32 -0.53 13.77
C GLY A 18 9.23 -1.84 12.96
N GLU A 19 9.58 -2.95 13.60
CA GLU A 19 9.52 -4.29 13.01
C GLU A 19 8.08 -4.71 12.72
N MET A 20 7.88 -5.31 11.55
CA MET A 20 6.60 -5.89 11.12
C MET A 20 6.67 -7.42 11.16
N ALA A 21 5.53 -8.05 11.46
CA ALA A 21 5.46 -9.49 11.68
C ALA A 21 5.26 -10.24 10.35
N TYR A 22 6.25 -11.01 9.92
CA TYR A 22 6.12 -11.84 8.71
C TYR A 22 5.04 -12.91 8.84
N SER A 23 4.91 -13.52 10.02
CA SER A 23 3.87 -14.51 10.29
C SER A 23 2.44 -13.96 10.12
N LEU A 24 2.26 -12.65 10.32
CA LEU A 24 0.97 -12.00 10.10
C LEU A 24 0.69 -11.79 8.62
N TYR A 25 1.72 -11.57 7.80
CA TYR A 25 1.59 -11.58 6.34
C TYR A 25 1.15 -12.97 5.83
N GLU A 26 1.80 -14.04 6.28
CA GLU A 26 1.44 -15.43 5.90
C GLU A 26 0.00 -15.75 6.30
N TYR A 27 -0.43 -15.25 7.46
CA TYR A 27 -1.76 -15.54 8.00
C TYR A 27 -2.90 -14.73 7.34
N GLU A 28 -2.69 -13.46 7.00
CA GLU A 28 -3.79 -12.57 6.56
C GLU A 28 -3.67 -12.03 5.14
N LEU A 29 -2.48 -12.03 4.54
CA LEU A 29 -2.24 -11.29 3.30
C LEU A 29 -1.86 -12.18 2.12
N GLU A 30 -1.15 -13.29 2.36
CA GLU A 30 -0.58 -14.14 1.31
C GLU A 30 -1.65 -14.72 0.36
N GLU A 31 -2.80 -15.16 0.88
CA GLU A 31 -3.85 -15.77 0.06
C GLU A 31 -4.61 -14.76 -0.84
N HIS A 32 -4.47 -13.46 -0.59
CA HIS A 32 -5.20 -12.42 -1.31
C HIS A 32 -4.36 -11.71 -2.39
N ILE A 33 -3.08 -12.07 -2.54
CA ILE A 33 -2.16 -11.41 -3.46
C ILE A 33 -2.68 -11.41 -4.91
N ASP A 34 -3.18 -12.54 -5.40
CA ASP A 34 -3.69 -12.64 -6.78
C ASP A 34 -4.91 -11.74 -7.00
N TYR A 35 -5.80 -11.63 -6.00
CA TYR A 35 -6.97 -10.75 -6.07
C TYR A 35 -6.57 -9.28 -6.18
N TRP A 36 -5.63 -8.82 -5.33
CA TRP A 36 -5.15 -7.43 -5.40
C TRP A 36 -4.33 -7.14 -6.65
N TYR A 37 -3.60 -8.13 -7.17
CA TYR A 37 -2.86 -8.00 -8.42
C TYR A 37 -3.80 -7.82 -9.63
N ASP A 38 -4.92 -8.54 -9.67
CA ASP A 38 -5.93 -8.37 -10.71
C ASP A 38 -6.57 -6.98 -10.63
N GLY A 39 -6.85 -6.47 -9.42
CA GLY A 39 -7.30 -5.10 -9.18
C GLY A 39 -6.31 -4.05 -9.70
N LEU A 40 -5.03 -4.19 -9.35
CA LEU A 40 -3.94 -3.33 -9.84
C LEU A 40 -3.95 -3.20 -11.37
N LYS A 41 -4.13 -4.33 -12.08
CA LYS A 41 -4.18 -4.33 -13.55
C LYS A 41 -5.42 -3.64 -14.09
N ALA A 42 -6.57 -3.90 -13.48
CA ALA A 42 -7.85 -3.35 -13.89
C ALA A 42 -7.83 -1.81 -13.78
N ASP A 43 -7.32 -1.31 -12.66
CA ASP A 43 -7.30 0.13 -12.35
C ASP A 43 -6.11 0.87 -12.98
N ARG A 44 -5.14 0.12 -13.52
CA ARG A 44 -3.87 0.63 -14.08
C ARG A 44 -3.13 1.47 -13.05
N ASP A 45 -3.04 0.93 -11.84
CA ASP A 45 -2.23 1.52 -10.77
C ASP A 45 -0.75 1.19 -10.97
N ASP A 46 0.11 2.08 -10.47
CA ASP A 46 1.56 1.88 -10.56
C ASP A 46 2.04 0.88 -9.49
N PHE A 47 1.33 0.79 -8.36
CA PHE A 47 1.45 -0.28 -7.37
C PHE A 47 0.23 -0.29 -6.44
N VAL A 48 0.02 -1.40 -5.74
CA VAL A 48 -0.94 -1.53 -4.65
C VAL A 48 -0.18 -1.86 -3.38
N PHE A 49 -0.56 -1.28 -2.25
CA PHE A 49 -0.07 -1.73 -0.96
C PHE A 49 -1.22 -2.00 0.00
N VAL A 50 -1.02 -2.99 0.88
CA VAL A 50 -2.01 -3.44 1.86
C VAL A 50 -1.34 -3.48 3.22
N VAL A 51 -2.06 -3.00 4.24
CA VAL A 51 -1.60 -3.00 5.63
C VAL A 51 -2.64 -3.68 6.50
N THR A 52 -2.17 -4.49 7.44
CA THR A 52 -3.01 -5.10 8.48
C THR A 52 -2.42 -4.90 9.88
N GLU A 53 -3.28 -4.96 10.88
CA GLU A 53 -2.94 -5.01 12.29
C GLU A 53 -3.76 -6.09 12.98
N ASN A 54 -3.09 -6.98 13.69
CA ASN A 54 -3.74 -7.98 14.53
C ASN A 54 -2.96 -8.18 15.83
N SER A 55 -3.65 -8.08 16.96
CA SER A 55 -3.13 -8.39 18.29
C SER A 55 -1.86 -7.62 18.66
N GLY A 56 -1.68 -6.41 18.12
CA GLY A 56 -0.52 -5.55 18.36
C GLY A 56 0.60 -5.69 17.31
N HIS A 57 0.45 -6.57 16.33
CA HIS A 57 1.40 -6.79 15.26
C HIS A 57 0.92 -6.14 13.97
N VAL A 58 1.85 -5.60 13.19
CA VAL A 58 1.56 -4.97 11.90
C VAL A 58 2.25 -5.77 10.80
N ALA A 59 1.59 -5.94 9.67
CA ALA A 59 2.18 -6.47 8.45
C ALA A 59 1.80 -5.61 7.25
N MET A 60 2.67 -5.60 6.24
CA MET A 60 2.44 -4.86 5.02
C MET A 60 2.89 -5.67 3.81
N VAL A 61 2.17 -5.52 2.70
CA VAL A 61 2.60 -6.02 1.39
C VAL A 61 2.48 -4.92 0.35
N LEU A 62 3.40 -4.91 -0.61
CA LEU A 62 3.37 -4.07 -1.79
C LEU A 62 3.47 -4.94 -3.03
N ILE A 63 2.54 -4.76 -3.97
CA ILE A 63 2.42 -5.52 -5.20
C ILE A 63 2.70 -4.58 -6.38
N MET A 64 3.63 -5.00 -7.24
CA MET A 64 4.07 -4.27 -8.43
C MET A 64 3.38 -4.79 -9.71
N PRO A 65 3.38 -4.02 -10.81
CA PRO A 65 2.74 -4.41 -12.07
C PRO A 65 3.35 -5.66 -12.72
N ASP A 66 4.63 -5.94 -12.46
CA ASP A 66 5.35 -7.14 -12.89
C ASP A 66 5.09 -8.36 -11.99
N LYS A 67 4.15 -8.25 -11.05
CA LYS A 67 3.81 -9.24 -10.02
C LYS A 67 4.90 -9.43 -8.97
N THR A 68 5.88 -8.53 -8.88
CA THR A 68 6.80 -8.52 -7.73
C THR A 68 6.03 -8.21 -6.46
N VAL A 69 6.19 -9.06 -5.45
CA VAL A 69 5.59 -8.91 -4.11
C VAL A 69 6.69 -8.59 -3.13
N LEU A 70 6.60 -7.42 -2.49
CA LEU A 70 7.48 -7.01 -1.41
C LEU A 70 6.71 -7.07 -0.11
N VAL A 71 7.34 -7.58 0.94
CA VAL A 71 6.70 -7.79 2.25
C VAL A 71 7.41 -6.94 3.31
N ASN A 72 6.64 -6.42 4.25
CA ASN A 72 7.09 -5.72 5.45
C ASN A 72 8.17 -4.66 5.17
N GLU A 73 9.37 -4.81 5.73
CA GLU A 73 10.47 -3.85 5.61
C GLU A 73 10.87 -3.60 4.15
N ALA A 74 10.81 -4.62 3.30
CA ALA A 74 11.09 -4.46 1.87
C ALA A 74 10.00 -3.63 1.17
N ALA A 75 8.73 -3.84 1.53
CA ALA A 75 7.63 -3.00 1.07
C ALA A 75 7.78 -1.56 1.57
N ARG A 76 8.17 -1.37 2.83
CA ARG A 76 8.38 -0.06 3.45
C ARG A 76 9.49 0.70 2.73
N ALA A 77 10.63 0.05 2.51
CA ALA A 77 11.75 0.61 1.78
C ALA A 77 11.35 1.06 0.37
N LYS A 78 10.55 0.25 -0.34
CA LYS A 78 10.09 0.61 -1.68
C LYS A 78 9.09 1.76 -1.69
N LEU A 79 8.20 1.82 -0.69
CA LEU A 79 7.25 2.94 -0.55
C LEU A 79 7.98 4.25 -0.23
N ILE A 80 9.05 4.20 0.57
CA ILE A 80 9.95 5.33 0.82
C ILE A 80 10.64 5.77 -0.48
N GLU A 81 11.12 4.84 -1.30
CA GLU A 81 11.74 5.14 -2.60
C GLU A 81 10.77 5.86 -3.55
N PHE A 82 9.51 5.40 -3.59
CA PHE A 82 8.49 5.98 -4.47
C PHE A 82 7.99 7.35 -4.01
N TRP A 83 7.77 7.54 -2.72
CA TRP A 83 7.23 8.80 -2.21
C TRP A 83 8.29 9.81 -1.77
N GLN A 84 9.53 9.36 -1.54
CA GLN A 84 10.68 10.18 -1.16
C GLN A 84 10.31 11.15 -0.02
N ASN A 85 10.50 12.45 -0.22
CA ASN A 85 10.20 13.50 0.76
C ASN A 85 8.70 13.57 1.14
N ASN A 86 7.81 12.97 0.36
CA ASN A 86 6.38 12.93 0.65
C ASN A 86 5.97 11.70 1.48
N TYR A 87 6.88 10.77 1.76
CA TYR A 87 6.56 9.52 2.47
C TYR A 87 5.86 9.79 3.81
N SER A 88 6.49 10.56 4.69
CA SER A 88 5.95 10.86 6.00
C SER A 88 4.68 11.71 5.92
N ILE A 89 4.57 12.60 4.92
CA ILE A 89 3.38 13.44 4.73
C ILE A 89 2.18 12.57 4.31
N ASN A 90 2.39 11.67 3.36
CA ASN A 90 1.36 10.77 2.85
C ASN A 90 0.88 9.82 3.95
N LEU A 91 1.80 9.18 4.68
CA LEU A 91 1.43 8.30 5.79
C LEU A 91 0.73 9.04 6.92
N ASN A 92 1.17 10.25 7.30
CA ASN A 92 0.46 11.01 8.32
C ASN A 92 -1.00 11.31 7.95
N ARG A 93 -1.33 11.39 6.65
CA ARG A 93 -2.70 11.55 6.15
C ARG A 93 -3.47 10.24 6.09
N LEU A 94 -2.80 9.14 5.72
CA LEU A 94 -3.44 7.84 5.51
C LEU A 94 -3.62 7.05 6.81
N ILE A 95 -2.68 7.09 7.74
CA ILE A 95 -2.68 6.30 8.99
C ILE A 95 -4.00 6.43 9.77
N PRO A 96 -4.63 7.62 9.93
CA PRO A 96 -5.93 7.71 10.59
C PRO A 96 -7.01 6.85 9.90
N THR A 97 -7.06 6.88 8.56
CA THR A 97 -7.99 6.07 7.77
C THR A 97 -7.66 4.58 7.87
N MET A 98 -6.38 4.21 7.78
CA MET A 98 -5.94 2.82 8.00
C MET A 98 -6.41 2.30 9.35
N ALA A 99 -6.21 3.10 10.41
CA ALA A 99 -6.55 2.73 11.76
C ALA A 99 -8.06 2.58 11.97
N ASP A 100 -8.87 3.40 11.31
CA ASP A 100 -10.33 3.28 11.35
C ASP A 100 -10.82 2.04 10.59
N GLU A 101 -10.24 1.70 9.43
CA GLU A 101 -10.59 0.48 8.69
C GLU A 101 -10.22 -0.79 9.48
N LEU A 102 -9.00 -0.84 10.02
CA LEU A 102 -8.51 -1.97 10.81
C LEU A 102 -9.29 -2.15 12.12
N ALA A 103 -9.70 -1.04 12.76
CA ALA A 103 -10.58 -1.11 13.93
C ALA A 103 -11.96 -1.70 13.62
N ASN A 104 -12.37 -1.71 12.35
CA ASN A 104 -13.61 -2.30 11.87
C ASN A 104 -13.39 -3.72 11.27
N ASN A 105 -12.26 -4.37 11.57
CA ASN A 105 -11.87 -5.68 11.03
C ASN A 105 -11.79 -5.73 9.50
N SER A 106 -11.44 -4.60 8.87
CA SER A 106 -11.18 -4.53 7.43
C SER A 106 -9.70 -4.34 7.17
N LEU A 107 -9.18 -4.98 6.12
CA LEU A 107 -7.84 -4.69 5.62
C LEU A 107 -7.82 -3.29 4.98
N PHE A 108 -6.72 -2.56 5.18
CA PHE A 108 -6.49 -1.32 4.46
C PHE A 108 -5.79 -1.62 3.14
N VAL A 109 -6.46 -1.38 2.01
CA VAL A 109 -5.95 -1.63 0.66
C VAL A 109 -5.92 -0.31 -0.11
N ASN A 110 -4.78 0.04 -0.70
CA ASN A 110 -4.65 1.29 -1.45
C ASN A 110 -3.85 1.11 -2.76
N GLY A 111 -4.51 1.42 -3.87
CA GLY A 111 -3.91 1.55 -5.19
C GLY A 111 -3.34 2.95 -5.41
N VAL A 112 -2.13 3.04 -5.95
CA VAL A 112 -1.41 4.30 -6.09
C VAL A 112 -1.03 4.54 -7.54
N LYS A 113 -1.40 5.74 -8.03
CA LYS A 113 -0.93 6.30 -9.30
C LYS A 113 0.10 7.38 -9.02
N THR A 114 1.31 7.20 -9.52
CA THR A 114 2.39 8.18 -9.47
C THR A 114 2.23 9.18 -10.61
N VAL A 115 2.60 10.43 -10.34
CA VAL A 115 2.49 11.53 -11.32
C VAL A 115 3.42 11.38 -12.54
N ASP A 116 4.36 10.43 -12.50
CA ASP A 116 5.26 10.13 -13.62
C ASP A 116 4.64 9.19 -14.67
N HIS A 117 3.38 8.79 -14.48
CA HIS A 117 2.60 8.05 -15.47
C HIS A 117 2.40 8.94 -16.71
N LYS A 118 3.37 8.93 -17.63
CA LYS A 118 3.24 9.57 -18.95
C LYS A 118 1.98 8.97 -19.60
N PRO A 119 0.92 9.75 -19.83
CA PRO A 119 -0.24 9.22 -20.53
C PRO A 119 0.25 8.70 -21.89
N ALA A 120 -0.24 7.52 -22.29
CA ALA A 120 0.01 6.99 -23.62
C ALA A 120 -0.23 8.11 -24.64
N LYS A 121 0.80 8.42 -25.46
CA LYS A 121 0.72 9.49 -26.47
C LYS A 121 -0.55 9.28 -27.30
N ARG A 122 -1.58 10.12 -27.11
CA ARG A 122 -2.73 10.18 -28.02
C ARG A 122 -2.19 10.64 -29.37
N VAL A 123 -1.96 9.69 -30.27
CA VAL A 123 -1.73 9.97 -31.68
C VAL A 123 -3.07 10.47 -32.21
N TRP A 124 -3.25 11.79 -32.27
CA TRP A 124 -4.33 12.38 -33.06
C TRP A 124 -4.02 12.08 -34.52
N GLY A 125 -4.65 11.02 -35.04
CA GLY A 125 -4.71 10.78 -36.48
C GLY A 125 -5.36 12.00 -37.12
N ARG A 126 -4.58 12.80 -37.84
CA ARG A 126 -5.09 13.83 -38.74
C ARG A 126 -5.85 13.11 -39.85
N ALA A 127 -7.16 12.98 -39.71
CA ALA A 127 -8.03 12.67 -40.84
C ALA A 127 -8.02 13.91 -41.76
N ARG A 128 -7.22 13.82 -42.82
CA ARG A 128 -7.39 14.66 -44.01
C ARG A 128 -8.33 13.90 -44.95
N SER A 129 -9.49 14.47 -45.23
CA SER A 129 -10.27 14.28 -46.46
C SER A 129 -11.08 15.55 -46.67
#